data_AF-A0A6N2KDE0-F1
#
_entry.id   AF-A0A6N2KDE0-F1
#
_cell.length_a   1.000
_cell.length_b   1.000
_cell.length_c   1.000
_cell.angle_alpha   90.00
_cell.angle_beta   90.00
_cell.angle_gamma   90.00
#
_symmetry.space_group_name_H-M   'P 1'
#
loop_
_entity.id
_entity.type
_entity.pdbx_description
1 polymer ?
#
loop_
_entity_poly.entity_id
_entity_poly.type
_entity_poly.pdbx_seq_one_letter_code
_entity_poly.pdbx_strand_id
1 'polypeptide(L)'
;MLCMQVSSCLPNHLLSGKEGPSFRVCGAFLLPNGVFLMHISFMLCIFPFINKVMDSIVHVFLSQVVNLYERCIIACANYTEYWIRYVLCMEAYGNMDLANNALARATQVFVKRQPVIHLFAARFKEQNGDIPGARAAYRVVHAEIAPGLLEAITKHANMERRLGNLEDAFSLYEQAIGIEKGKELPLVLPALYAQYAQFIYLTSKNLLKARKVLFEALEHAQFSKLLLEALIHLETFLPQPKQIDYLDSLVDNFILTSSDSVNTASATEREELSCIFLEVSLEMLNL
;
A
#
# COMPACT_ATOMS: atom_id res chain seq x y z
N MET A 1 11.10 71.98 5.06
CA MET A 1 12.20 72.89 5.45
C MET A 1 13.01 72.18 6.52
N LEU A 2 14.30 71.88 6.24
CA LEU A 2 15.35 71.29 7.09
C LEU A 2 15.10 69.88 7.67
N CYS A 3 16.06 68.94 7.81
CA CYS A 3 17.50 68.86 7.47
C CYS A 3 17.98 67.39 7.63
N MET A 4 19.08 67.04 6.91
CA MET A 4 20.18 66.12 7.32
C MET A 4 19.88 64.62 7.54
N GLN A 5 20.76 63.63 7.30
CA GLN A 5 22.04 63.37 6.59
C GLN A 5 22.39 61.92 6.98
N VAL A 6 22.99 61.08 6.11
CA VAL A 6 24.02 60.02 6.36
C VAL A 6 24.22 59.29 5.00
N SER A 7 25.20 59.65 4.18
CA SER A 7 26.61 59.19 4.11
C SER A 7 26.83 57.70 3.78
N SER A 8 27.16 57.46 2.50
CA SER A 8 28.26 56.65 1.95
C SER A 8 28.76 55.38 2.66
N CYS A 9 28.78 54.27 1.93
CA CYS A 9 29.99 53.42 1.74
C CYS A 9 29.74 52.36 0.65
N LEU A 10 30.30 52.57 -0.55
CA LEU A 10 30.54 51.50 -1.52
C LEU A 10 31.98 51.64 -2.03
N PRO A 11 32.80 50.58 -2.03
CA PRO A 11 34.06 50.60 -2.74
C PRO A 11 33.80 50.35 -4.24
N ASN A 12 34.20 51.32 -5.05
CA ASN A 12 34.44 51.13 -6.48
C ASN A 12 35.72 50.32 -6.67
N HIS A 13 35.67 49.23 -7.42
CA HIS A 13 36.78 48.87 -8.31
C HIS A 13 36.33 48.02 -9.50
N LEU A 14 36.73 48.50 -10.68
CA LEU A 14 37.01 47.79 -11.93
C LEU A 14 35.84 47.45 -12.87
N LEU A 15 35.59 48.46 -13.71
CA LEU A 15 35.16 48.36 -15.10
C LEU A 15 35.91 47.25 -15.87
N SER A 16 35.17 46.34 -16.50
CA SER A 16 35.55 45.67 -17.76
C SER A 16 34.30 45.03 -18.35
N GLY A 17 33.90 45.51 -19.53
CA GLY A 17 32.58 45.28 -20.10
C GLY A 17 32.35 43.87 -20.64
N LYS A 18 31.08 43.46 -20.60
CA LYS A 18 30.41 42.70 -21.67
C LYS A 18 28.96 43.18 -21.75
N GLU A 19 28.56 43.62 -22.93
CA GLU A 19 27.22 44.08 -23.25
C GLU A 19 26.20 42.94 -23.04
N GLY A 20 25.18 43.21 -22.21
CA GLY A 20 23.96 42.41 -22.07
C GLY A 20 22.77 43.17 -22.66
N PRO A 21 21.65 42.49 -22.99
CA PRO A 21 20.64 43.00 -23.91
C PRO A 21 19.96 44.26 -23.38
N SER A 22 19.79 45.24 -24.27
CA SER A 22 19.02 46.46 -24.04
C SER A 22 17.57 46.11 -23.66
N PHE A 23 17.23 46.25 -22.39
CA PHE A 23 15.84 46.28 -21.96
C PHE A 23 15.27 47.65 -22.30
N ARG A 24 14.52 47.74 -23.41
CA ARG A 24 13.60 48.86 -23.65
C ARG A 24 12.55 48.85 -22.55
N VAL A 25 12.60 49.82 -21.65
CA VAL A 25 11.53 50.09 -20.69
C VAL A 25 10.31 50.57 -21.48
N CYS A 26 9.32 49.71 -21.67
CA CYS A 26 8.01 50.10 -22.19
C CYS A 26 7.36 51.10 -21.22
N GLY A 27 6.78 52.16 -21.78
CA GLY A 27 6.41 53.38 -21.09
C GLY A 27 5.57 53.21 -19.83
N ALA A 28 5.91 54.00 -18.81
CA ALA A 28 5.11 54.18 -17.61
C ALA A 28 3.87 55.04 -17.93
N PHE A 29 2.67 54.49 -17.76
CA PHE A 29 1.44 55.26 -17.70
C PHE A 29 1.16 55.65 -16.23
N LEU A 30 1.15 56.96 -15.95
CA LEU A 30 0.71 57.53 -14.69
C LEU A 30 -0.82 57.59 -14.65
N LEU A 31 -1.45 56.94 -13.68
CA LEU A 31 -2.85 57.20 -13.30
C LEU A 31 -2.89 58.20 -12.12
N PRO A 32 -3.99 58.97 -11.97
CA PRO A 32 -4.01 60.19 -11.14
C PRO A 32 -3.87 59.98 -9.63
N ASN A 33 -3.87 58.73 -9.15
CA ASN A 33 -3.97 58.41 -7.71
C ASN A 33 -2.76 57.64 -7.16
N GLY A 34 -1.58 57.72 -7.79
CA GLY A 34 -0.31 57.36 -7.14
C GLY A 34 -0.06 55.87 -6.84
N VAL A 35 -0.86 54.94 -7.36
CA VAL A 35 -0.59 53.49 -7.23
C VAL A 35 0.17 52.99 -8.47
N PHE A 36 1.41 52.55 -8.26
CA PHE A 36 2.32 52.04 -9.28
C PHE A 36 1.80 50.71 -9.87
N LEU A 37 1.46 50.70 -11.17
CA LEU A 37 1.11 49.49 -11.95
C LEU A 37 2.35 48.69 -12.41
N MET A 38 3.54 49.01 -11.88
CA MET A 38 4.82 48.40 -12.27
C MET A 38 5.08 47.03 -11.63
N HIS A 39 4.16 46.54 -10.79
CA HIS A 39 4.35 45.30 -10.04
C HIS A 39 4.02 44.02 -10.82
N ILE A 40 3.09 44.08 -11.79
CA ILE A 40 2.59 42.88 -12.49
C ILE A 40 3.55 42.45 -13.60
N SER A 41 4.03 43.36 -14.46
CA SER A 41 5.01 43.02 -15.51
C SER A 41 6.38 42.61 -14.95
N PHE A 42 6.78 43.16 -13.80
CA PHE A 42 8.03 42.78 -13.13
C PHE A 42 7.93 41.38 -12.50
N MET A 43 6.79 41.04 -11.88
CA MET A 43 6.47 39.69 -11.41
C MET A 43 6.46 38.66 -12.55
N LEU A 44 5.84 38.97 -13.70
CA LEU A 44 5.77 38.07 -14.85
C LEU A 44 7.14 37.77 -15.50
N CYS A 45 8.12 38.68 -15.38
CA CYS A 45 9.47 38.48 -15.92
C CYS A 45 10.43 37.81 -14.91
N ILE A 46 10.23 38.00 -13.61
CA ILE A 46 11.08 37.41 -12.57
C ILE A 46 10.65 35.98 -12.23
N PHE A 47 9.35 35.68 -12.28
CA PHE A 47 8.81 34.36 -11.97
C PHE A 47 9.44 33.22 -12.80
N PRO A 48 9.64 33.35 -14.12
CA PRO A 48 10.34 32.34 -14.93
C PRO A 48 11.82 32.18 -14.55
N PHE A 49 12.49 33.27 -14.15
CA PHE A 49 13.90 33.25 -13.74
C PHE A 49 14.08 32.61 -12.37
N ILE A 50 13.23 32.93 -11.40
CA ILE A 50 13.20 32.29 -10.08
C ILE A 50 12.88 30.80 -10.24
N ASN A 51 11.89 30.43 -11.06
CA ASN A 51 11.60 29.03 -11.34
C ASN A 51 12.81 28.33 -11.98
N LYS A 52 13.49 28.94 -12.95
CA LYS A 52 14.68 28.34 -13.57
C LYS A 52 15.85 28.16 -12.60
N VAL A 53 16.06 29.09 -11.67
CA VAL A 53 17.07 28.98 -10.61
C VAL A 53 16.66 27.91 -9.59
N MET A 54 15.40 27.88 -9.19
CA MET A 54 14.85 26.89 -8.27
C MET A 54 14.90 25.48 -8.88
N ASP A 55 14.53 25.33 -10.16
CA ASP A 55 14.67 24.10 -10.94
C ASP A 55 16.13 23.66 -11.04
N SER A 56 17.06 24.59 -11.28
CA SER A 56 18.50 24.28 -11.33
C SER A 56 19.03 23.82 -9.96
N ILE A 57 18.60 24.48 -8.88
CA ILE A 57 18.98 24.12 -7.50
C ILE A 57 18.39 22.74 -7.14
N VAL A 58 17.10 22.52 -7.41
CA VAL A 58 16.43 21.23 -7.19
C VAL A 58 17.11 20.12 -7.99
N HIS A 59 17.49 20.38 -9.24
CA HIS A 59 18.20 19.41 -10.07
C HIS A 59 19.58 19.05 -9.51
N VAL A 60 20.34 20.03 -9.01
CA VAL A 60 21.64 19.77 -8.35
C VAL A 60 21.45 18.92 -7.10
N PHE A 61 20.48 19.24 -6.24
CA PHE A 61 20.19 18.44 -5.04
C PHE A 61 19.73 17.02 -5.39
N LEU A 62 18.83 16.87 -6.36
CA LEU A 62 18.35 15.56 -6.82
C LEU A 62 19.52 14.69 -7.32
N SER A 63 20.45 15.26 -8.09
CA SER A 63 21.61 14.54 -8.60
C SER A 63 22.51 14.00 -7.48
N GLN A 64 22.70 14.76 -6.39
CA GLN A 64 23.48 14.33 -5.23
C GLN A 64 22.78 13.19 -4.47
N VAL A 65 21.47 13.31 -4.28
CA VAL A 65 20.64 12.28 -3.63
C VAL A 65 20.69 10.98 -4.43
N VAL A 66 20.47 11.03 -5.74
CA VAL A 66 20.57 9.86 -6.64
C VAL A 66 21.93 9.20 -6.51
N ASN A 67 23.02 9.97 -6.55
CA ASN A 67 24.38 9.43 -6.47
C ASN A 67 24.66 8.77 -5.11
N LEU A 68 24.06 9.27 -4.02
CA LEU A 68 24.13 8.62 -2.72
C LEU A 68 23.38 7.27 -2.73
N TYR A 69 22.16 7.23 -3.26
CA TYR A 69 21.39 5.98 -3.35
C TYR A 69 22.09 4.95 -4.24
N GLU A 70 22.56 5.32 -5.42
CA GLU A 70 23.28 4.42 -6.33
C GLU A 70 24.53 3.82 -5.67
N ARG A 71 25.30 4.61 -4.90
CA ARG A 71 26.44 4.08 -4.14
C ARG A 71 26.00 3.16 -2.99
N CYS A 72 24.91 3.50 -2.30
CA CYS A 72 24.40 2.73 -1.19
C CYS A 72 23.87 1.36 -1.63
N ILE A 73 23.09 1.31 -2.71
CA ILE A 73 22.49 0.06 -3.21
C ILE A 73 23.52 -0.90 -3.81
N ILE A 74 24.74 -0.46 -4.17
CA ILE A 74 25.81 -1.38 -4.55
C ILE A 74 26.13 -2.34 -3.39
N ALA A 75 26.23 -1.82 -2.17
CA ALA A 75 26.49 -2.63 -0.99
C ALA A 75 25.21 -3.29 -0.44
N CYS A 76 24.07 -2.59 -0.55
CA CYS A 76 22.80 -3.01 0.05
C CYS A 76 21.82 -3.68 -0.94
N ALA A 77 22.31 -4.19 -2.07
CA ALA A 77 21.46 -4.64 -3.18
C ALA A 77 20.45 -5.73 -2.80
N ASN A 78 20.77 -6.57 -1.81
CA ASN A 78 19.93 -7.70 -1.39
C ASN A 78 18.84 -7.32 -0.37
N TYR A 79 18.80 -6.06 0.06
CA TYR A 79 17.89 -5.57 1.08
C TYR A 79 16.74 -4.78 0.45
N THR A 80 15.53 -5.32 0.55
CA THR A 80 14.33 -4.75 -0.10
C THR A 80 13.99 -3.35 0.42
N GLU A 81 14.21 -3.09 1.71
CA GLU A 81 13.91 -1.83 2.37
C GLU A 81 14.68 -0.64 1.76
N TYR A 82 15.93 -0.86 1.31
CA TYR A 82 16.72 0.19 0.67
C TYR A 82 16.22 0.52 -0.73
N TRP A 83 15.76 -0.47 -1.48
CA TRP A 83 15.11 -0.25 -2.78
C TRP A 83 13.79 0.51 -2.62
N ILE A 84 12.94 0.11 -1.67
CA ILE A 84 11.68 0.80 -1.37
C ILE A 84 11.95 2.27 -1.02
N ARG A 85 12.93 2.52 -0.14
CA ARG A 85 13.32 3.88 0.26
C ARG A 85 13.85 4.69 -0.92
N TYR A 86 14.57 4.07 -1.85
CA TYR A 86 15.05 4.73 -3.05
C TYR A 86 13.88 5.14 -3.96
N VAL A 87 12.97 4.22 -4.25
CA VAL A 87 11.78 4.46 -5.10
C VAL A 87 10.91 5.59 -4.51
N LEU A 88 10.57 5.50 -3.23
CA LEU A 88 9.75 6.52 -2.54
C LEU A 88 10.43 7.89 -2.52
N CYS A 89 11.76 7.93 -2.41
CA CYS A 89 12.51 9.18 -2.46
C CYS A 89 12.40 9.81 -3.85
N MET A 90 12.60 9.03 -4.92
CA MET A 90 12.48 9.53 -6.29
C MET A 90 11.05 10.00 -6.63
N GLU A 91 10.04 9.27 -6.15
CA GLU A 91 8.62 9.68 -6.26
C GLU A 91 8.36 11.00 -5.55
N ALA A 92 8.87 11.18 -4.32
CA ALA A 92 8.69 12.42 -3.56
C ALA A 92 9.34 13.65 -4.23
N TYR A 93 10.43 13.45 -4.98
CA TYR A 93 11.04 14.49 -5.83
C TYR A 93 10.36 14.67 -7.19
N GLY A 94 9.30 13.90 -7.49
CA GLY A 94 8.57 13.96 -8.75
C GLY A 94 9.29 13.30 -9.93
N ASN A 95 10.37 12.56 -9.69
CA ASN A 95 11.12 11.88 -10.75
C ASN A 95 10.65 10.42 -10.91
N MET A 96 9.54 10.27 -11.63
CA MET A 96 8.91 8.97 -11.86
C MET A 96 9.76 8.02 -12.72
N ASP A 97 10.58 8.55 -13.63
CA ASP A 97 11.45 7.72 -14.48
C ASP A 97 12.51 7.00 -13.64
N LEU A 98 13.16 7.71 -12.71
CA LEU A 98 14.12 7.12 -11.79
C LEU A 98 13.44 6.17 -10.78
N ALA A 99 12.26 6.54 -10.27
CA ALA A 99 11.49 5.68 -9.38
C ALA A 99 11.15 4.34 -10.06
N ASN A 100 10.63 4.38 -11.29
CA ASN A 100 10.31 3.19 -12.07
C ASN A 100 11.57 2.38 -12.45
N ASN A 101 12.68 3.05 -12.79
CA ASN A 101 13.94 2.37 -13.06
C ASN A 101 14.47 1.60 -11.84
N ALA A 102 14.50 2.24 -10.68
CA ALA A 102 14.91 1.62 -9.43
C ALA A 102 14.01 0.44 -9.07
N LEU A 103 12.69 0.60 -9.21
CA LEU A 103 11.72 -0.46 -8.95
C LEU A 103 11.89 -1.65 -9.90
N ALA A 104 12.12 -1.40 -11.19
CA ALA A 104 12.39 -2.44 -12.18
C ALA A 104 13.66 -3.23 -11.83
N ARG A 105 14.76 -2.54 -11.49
CA ARG A 105 16.00 -3.19 -11.04
C ARG A 105 15.77 -4.06 -9.81
N ALA A 106 15.03 -3.55 -8.82
CA ALA A 106 14.72 -4.29 -7.60
C ALA A 106 13.92 -5.56 -7.91
N THR A 107 12.82 -5.43 -8.66
CA THR A 107 11.88 -6.52 -8.94
C THR A 107 12.36 -7.54 -9.97
N GLN A 108 13.29 -7.19 -10.85
CA GLN A 108 13.73 -8.06 -11.95
C GLN A 108 15.16 -8.60 -11.77
N VAL A 109 16.04 -7.86 -11.08
CA VAL A 109 17.47 -8.22 -10.99
C VAL A 109 17.84 -8.68 -9.59
N PHE A 110 17.63 -7.83 -8.57
CA PHE A 110 18.24 -8.04 -7.26
C PHE A 110 17.37 -8.83 -6.28
N VAL A 111 16.22 -8.28 -5.88
CA VAL A 111 15.33 -8.84 -4.85
C VAL A 111 14.09 -9.51 -5.46
N LYS A 112 14.22 -10.00 -6.69
CA LYS A 112 13.11 -10.53 -7.52
C LYS A 112 12.30 -11.68 -6.91
N ARG A 113 12.85 -12.41 -5.94
CA ARG A 113 12.15 -13.51 -5.24
C ARG A 113 11.52 -13.10 -3.91
N GLN A 114 11.63 -11.83 -3.50
CA GLN A 114 11.05 -11.37 -2.24
C GLN A 114 9.61 -10.85 -2.48
N PRO A 115 8.56 -11.43 -1.86
CA PRO A 115 7.18 -10.96 -2.07
C PRO A 115 7.00 -9.46 -1.75
N VAL A 116 7.69 -8.97 -0.73
CA VAL A 116 7.57 -7.60 -0.21
C VAL A 116 7.79 -6.54 -1.29
N ILE A 117 8.84 -6.68 -2.14
CA ILE A 117 9.12 -5.69 -3.19
C ILE A 117 8.04 -5.70 -4.29
N HIS A 118 7.44 -6.86 -4.58
CA HIS A 118 6.40 -6.97 -5.60
C HIS A 118 5.05 -6.47 -5.10
N LEU A 119 4.72 -6.70 -3.83
CA LEU A 119 3.55 -6.09 -3.20
C LEU A 119 3.69 -4.57 -3.12
N PHE A 120 4.91 -4.08 -2.83
CA PHE A 120 5.21 -2.66 -2.92
C PHE A 120 5.05 -2.13 -4.36
N ALA A 121 5.59 -2.84 -5.35
CA ALA A 121 5.47 -2.46 -6.77
C ALA A 121 4.01 -2.36 -7.22
N ALA A 122 3.16 -3.31 -6.80
CA ALA A 122 1.74 -3.30 -7.12
C ALA A 122 1.05 -2.05 -6.56
N ARG A 123 1.28 -1.76 -5.27
CA ARG A 123 0.72 -0.57 -4.61
C ARG A 123 1.23 0.73 -5.24
N PHE A 124 2.53 0.82 -5.49
CA PHE A 124 3.15 2.00 -6.10
C PHE A 124 2.53 2.31 -7.46
N LYS A 125 2.34 1.28 -8.29
CA LYS A 125 1.72 1.43 -9.61
C LYS A 125 0.24 1.80 -9.53
N GLU A 126 -0.51 1.19 -8.60
CA GLU A 126 -1.91 1.57 -8.34
C GLU A 126 -2.03 3.05 -7.97
N GLN A 127 -1.20 3.52 -7.03
CA GLN A 127 -1.21 4.91 -6.56
C GLN A 127 -0.87 5.91 -7.67
N ASN A 128 -0.04 5.51 -8.62
CA ASN A 128 0.35 6.32 -9.77
C ASN A 128 -0.53 6.11 -11.02
N GLY A 129 -1.64 5.36 -10.89
CA GLY A 129 -2.63 5.15 -11.96
C GLY A 129 -2.30 4.05 -12.96
N ASP A 130 -1.16 3.36 -12.83
CA ASP A 130 -0.80 2.19 -13.65
C ASP A 130 -1.47 0.91 -13.13
N ILE A 131 -2.79 0.83 -13.31
CA ILE A 131 -3.59 -0.35 -12.92
C ILE A 131 -3.14 -1.63 -13.65
N PRO A 132 -2.87 -1.63 -14.97
CA PRO A 132 -2.38 -2.83 -15.65
C PRO A 132 -1.06 -3.34 -15.07
N GLY A 133 -0.13 -2.44 -14.78
CA GLY A 133 1.14 -2.79 -14.18
C GLY A 133 1.01 -3.27 -12.73
N ALA A 134 0.03 -2.75 -11.96
CA ALA A 134 -0.27 -3.23 -10.62
C ALA A 134 -0.79 -4.68 -10.62
N ARG A 135 -1.75 -4.98 -11.50
CA ARG A 135 -2.25 -6.36 -11.73
C ARG A 135 -1.14 -7.30 -12.19
N ALA A 136 -0.25 -6.83 -13.06
CA ALA A 136 0.91 -7.62 -13.50
C ALA A 136 1.85 -7.96 -12.33
N ALA A 137 2.11 -7.01 -11.43
CA ALA A 137 2.92 -7.26 -10.25
C ALA A 137 2.28 -8.31 -9.33
N TYR A 138 0.97 -8.24 -9.07
CA TYR A 138 0.25 -9.27 -8.33
C TYR A 138 0.30 -10.64 -9.02
N ARG A 139 0.17 -10.69 -10.35
CA ARG A 139 0.23 -11.94 -11.12
C ARG A 139 1.56 -12.66 -10.92
N VAL A 140 2.68 -11.93 -10.92
CA VAL A 140 4.00 -12.50 -10.66
C VAL A 140 4.06 -13.11 -9.26
N VAL A 141 3.48 -12.44 -8.26
CA VAL A 141 3.43 -12.99 -6.88
C VAL A 141 2.66 -14.30 -6.83
N HIS A 142 1.45 -14.32 -7.41
CA HIS A 142 0.55 -15.49 -7.40
C HIS A 142 1.10 -16.67 -8.20
N ALA A 143 1.82 -16.43 -9.29
CA ALA A 143 2.30 -17.48 -10.18
C ALA A 143 3.70 -18.01 -9.82
N GLU A 144 4.62 -17.13 -9.43
CA GLU A 144 6.06 -17.46 -9.42
C GLU A 144 6.76 -17.29 -8.08
N ILE A 145 6.26 -16.39 -7.21
CA ILE A 145 7.01 -15.99 -6.01
C ILE A 145 6.45 -16.66 -4.77
N ALA A 146 5.16 -16.50 -4.52
CA ALA A 146 4.51 -17.05 -3.35
C ALA A 146 3.03 -17.38 -3.64
N PRO A 147 2.77 -18.44 -4.42
CA PRO A 147 1.41 -18.90 -4.67
C PRO A 147 0.68 -19.23 -3.37
N GLY A 148 -0.51 -18.66 -3.17
CA GLY A 148 -1.29 -18.83 -1.94
C GLY A 148 -0.92 -17.88 -0.80
N LEU A 149 -0.02 -16.91 -1.02
CA LEU A 149 0.29 -15.89 -0.01
C LEU A 149 -0.95 -15.04 0.28
N LEU A 150 -1.51 -15.24 1.49
CA LEU A 150 -2.74 -14.60 1.94
C LEU A 150 -2.69 -13.06 1.86
N GLU A 151 -1.55 -12.47 2.24
CA GLU A 151 -1.34 -11.02 2.15
C GLU A 151 -1.48 -10.51 0.70
N ALA A 152 -0.95 -11.25 -0.28
CA ALA A 152 -1.02 -10.87 -1.68
C ALA A 152 -2.45 -10.93 -2.20
N ILE A 153 -3.19 -11.99 -1.85
CA ILE A 153 -4.59 -12.19 -2.25
C ILE A 153 -5.46 -11.08 -1.67
N THR A 154 -5.35 -10.83 -0.36
CA THR A 154 -6.13 -9.80 0.33
C THR A 154 -5.84 -8.40 -0.22
N LYS A 155 -4.57 -8.06 -0.50
CA LYS A 155 -4.25 -6.75 -1.07
C LYS A 155 -4.75 -6.61 -2.52
N HIS A 156 -4.65 -7.66 -3.33
CA HIS A 156 -5.13 -7.66 -4.71
C HIS A 156 -6.66 -7.54 -4.78
N ALA A 157 -7.39 -8.33 -3.99
CA ALA A 157 -8.85 -8.25 -3.90
C ALA A 157 -9.32 -6.87 -3.42
N ASN A 158 -8.61 -6.28 -2.45
CA ASN A 158 -8.90 -4.92 -2.00
C ASN A 158 -8.65 -3.84 -3.05
N MET A 159 -7.65 -4.02 -3.93
CA MET A 159 -7.44 -3.15 -5.07
C MET A 159 -8.61 -3.25 -6.04
N GLU A 160 -8.99 -4.46 -6.47
CA GLU A 160 -10.12 -4.67 -7.38
C GLU A 160 -11.43 -4.10 -6.84
N ARG A 161 -11.66 -4.25 -5.53
CA ARG A 161 -12.78 -3.61 -4.83
C ARG A 161 -12.75 -2.08 -4.95
N ARG A 162 -11.59 -1.43 -4.74
CA ARG A 162 -11.46 0.04 -4.90
C ARG A 162 -11.71 0.50 -6.33
N LEU A 163 -11.41 -0.36 -7.30
CA LEU A 163 -11.66 -0.13 -8.73
C LEU A 163 -13.12 -0.42 -9.14
N GLY A 164 -13.96 -0.93 -8.23
CA GLY A 164 -15.35 -1.28 -8.50
C GLY A 164 -15.56 -2.69 -9.06
N ASN A 165 -14.50 -3.48 -9.21
CA ASN A 165 -14.55 -4.84 -9.76
C ASN A 165 -14.76 -5.86 -8.62
N LEU A 166 -15.93 -5.83 -7.99
CA LEU A 166 -16.20 -6.67 -6.83
C LEU A 166 -16.21 -8.18 -7.16
N GLU A 167 -16.72 -8.54 -8.34
CA GLU A 167 -16.72 -9.94 -8.79
C GLU A 167 -15.28 -10.45 -9.03
N ASP A 168 -14.41 -9.63 -9.62
CA ASP A 168 -12.99 -9.97 -9.77
C ASP A 168 -12.33 -10.17 -8.40
N ALA A 169 -12.67 -9.32 -7.42
CA ALA A 169 -12.17 -9.46 -6.05
C ALA A 169 -12.60 -10.78 -5.39
N PHE A 170 -13.84 -11.24 -5.58
CA PHE A 170 -14.30 -12.54 -5.11
C PHE A 170 -13.58 -13.69 -5.85
N SER A 171 -13.46 -13.58 -7.17
CA SER A 171 -12.81 -14.61 -7.99
C SER A 171 -11.36 -14.87 -7.57
N LEU A 172 -10.65 -13.86 -7.05
CA LEU A 172 -9.27 -14.01 -6.56
C LEU A 172 -9.19 -14.95 -5.35
N TYR A 173 -10.14 -14.85 -4.41
CA TYR A 173 -10.21 -15.78 -3.28
C TYR A 173 -10.62 -17.18 -3.74
N GLU A 174 -11.62 -17.28 -4.61
CA GLU A 174 -12.12 -18.57 -5.13
C GLU A 174 -11.03 -19.33 -5.91
N GLN A 175 -10.25 -18.63 -6.74
CA GLN A 175 -9.10 -19.20 -7.44
C GLN A 175 -8.03 -19.69 -6.45
N ALA A 176 -7.69 -18.88 -5.45
CA ALA A 176 -6.69 -19.26 -4.44
C ALA A 176 -7.14 -20.49 -3.63
N ILE A 177 -8.41 -20.55 -3.24
CA ILE A 177 -9.01 -21.71 -2.57
C ILE A 177 -8.95 -22.94 -3.48
N GLY A 178 -9.34 -22.79 -4.76
CA GLY A 178 -9.30 -23.89 -5.73
C GLY A 178 -7.89 -24.47 -5.94
N ILE A 179 -6.87 -23.61 -6.00
CA ILE A 179 -5.47 -24.04 -6.10
C ILE A 179 -5.03 -24.77 -4.83
N GLU A 180 -5.37 -24.24 -3.65
CA GLU A 180 -4.95 -24.81 -2.37
C GLU A 180 -5.62 -26.17 -2.10
N LYS A 181 -6.90 -26.34 -2.48
CA LYS A 181 -7.61 -27.63 -2.41
C LYS A 181 -6.91 -28.74 -3.21
N GLY A 182 -6.21 -28.39 -4.28
CA GLY A 182 -5.49 -29.34 -5.13
C GLY A 182 -4.14 -29.81 -4.57
N LYS A 183 -3.68 -29.25 -3.44
CA LYS A 183 -2.38 -29.59 -2.84
C LYS A 183 -2.51 -30.78 -1.88
N GLU A 184 -1.44 -31.56 -1.76
CA GLU A 184 -1.38 -32.70 -0.83
C GLU A 184 -1.51 -32.27 0.64
N LEU A 185 -0.98 -31.09 1.00
CA LEU A 185 -1.04 -30.54 2.36
C LEU A 185 -1.53 -29.08 2.33
N PRO A 186 -2.85 -28.84 2.43
CA PRO A 186 -3.46 -27.52 2.27
C PRO A 186 -3.37 -26.67 3.55
N LEU A 187 -2.15 -26.32 3.97
CA LEU A 187 -1.88 -25.61 5.24
C LEU A 187 -2.55 -24.23 5.33
N VAL A 188 -2.70 -23.52 4.21
CA VAL A 188 -3.23 -22.14 4.20
C VAL A 188 -4.74 -22.11 3.95
N LEU A 189 -5.35 -23.25 3.61
CA LEU A 189 -6.76 -23.35 3.20
C LEU A 189 -7.74 -22.85 4.28
N PRO A 190 -7.62 -23.22 5.58
CA PRO A 190 -8.51 -22.68 6.61
C PRO A 190 -8.44 -21.14 6.71
N ALA A 191 -7.24 -20.57 6.57
CA ALA A 191 -7.03 -19.13 6.64
C ALA A 191 -7.61 -18.40 5.42
N LEU A 192 -7.51 -19.00 4.23
CA LEU A 192 -8.14 -18.47 3.01
C LEU A 192 -9.67 -18.41 3.15
N TYR A 193 -10.29 -19.47 3.66
CA TYR A 193 -11.73 -19.50 3.90
C TYR A 193 -12.17 -18.45 4.92
N ALA A 194 -11.49 -18.36 6.06
CA ALA A 194 -11.81 -17.38 7.10
C ALA A 194 -11.71 -15.94 6.55
N GLN A 195 -10.63 -15.62 5.84
CA GLN A 195 -10.46 -14.31 5.22
C GLN A 195 -11.46 -14.04 4.09
N TYR A 196 -11.81 -15.04 3.29
CA TYR A 196 -12.80 -14.87 2.22
C TYR A 196 -14.18 -14.57 2.78
N ALA A 197 -14.62 -15.31 3.81
CA ALA A 197 -15.88 -15.06 4.49
C ALA A 197 -15.92 -13.67 5.13
N GLN A 198 -14.84 -13.26 5.80
CA GLN A 198 -14.70 -11.90 6.33
C GLN A 198 -14.80 -10.85 5.23
N PHE A 199 -14.12 -11.06 4.11
CA PHE A 199 -14.18 -10.15 2.96
C PHE A 199 -15.59 -10.02 2.40
N ILE A 200 -16.31 -11.14 2.20
CA ILE A 200 -17.72 -11.14 1.77
C ILE A 200 -18.58 -10.32 2.73
N TYR A 201 -18.46 -10.57 4.03
CA TYR A 201 -19.24 -9.86 5.03
C TYR A 201 -18.96 -8.36 5.03
N LEU A 202 -17.69 -7.95 5.01
CA LEU A 202 -17.31 -6.54 5.06
C LEU A 202 -17.72 -5.77 3.80
N THR A 203 -17.68 -6.41 2.63
CA THR A 203 -17.92 -5.75 1.34
C THR A 203 -19.38 -5.77 0.89
N SER A 204 -20.08 -6.89 1.09
CA SER A 204 -21.44 -7.09 0.59
C SER A 204 -22.50 -7.15 1.69
N LYS A 205 -22.09 -7.21 2.97
CA LYS A 205 -22.98 -7.44 4.12
C LYS A 205 -23.82 -8.72 4.00
N ASN A 206 -23.40 -9.65 3.15
CA ASN A 206 -24.08 -10.91 2.93
C ASN A 206 -23.59 -11.98 3.92
N LEU A 207 -24.21 -11.98 5.10
CA LEU A 207 -23.91 -12.94 6.16
C LEU A 207 -24.16 -14.39 5.74
N LEU A 208 -25.21 -14.65 4.96
CA LEU A 208 -25.56 -16.00 4.52
C LEU A 208 -24.51 -16.58 3.55
N LYS A 209 -24.01 -15.76 2.61
CA LYS A 209 -22.92 -16.17 1.71
C LYS A 209 -21.62 -16.42 2.48
N ALA A 210 -21.28 -15.53 3.42
CA ALA A 210 -20.10 -15.71 4.29
C ALA A 210 -20.19 -16.99 5.12
N ARG A 211 -21.36 -17.27 5.72
CA ARG A 211 -21.63 -18.53 6.44
C ARG A 211 -21.43 -19.73 5.54
N LYS A 212 -22.04 -19.73 4.35
CA LYS A 212 -21.93 -20.84 3.40
C LYS A 212 -20.46 -21.17 3.06
N VAL A 213 -19.64 -20.15 2.85
CA VAL A 213 -18.20 -20.30 2.57
C VAL A 213 -17.46 -20.93 3.76
N LEU A 214 -17.76 -20.54 5.00
CA LEU A 214 -17.14 -21.14 6.18
C LEU A 214 -17.58 -22.60 6.40
N PHE A 215 -18.85 -22.92 6.12
CA PHE A 215 -19.34 -24.30 6.20
C PHE A 215 -18.69 -25.19 5.14
N GLU A 216 -18.49 -24.69 3.93
CA GLU A 216 -17.72 -25.39 2.89
C GLU A 216 -16.28 -25.69 3.35
N ALA A 217 -15.70 -24.79 4.15
CA ALA A 217 -14.37 -25.01 4.73
C ALA A 217 -14.34 -26.21 5.69
N LEU A 218 -15.41 -26.47 6.44
CA LEU A 218 -15.49 -27.61 7.38
C LEU A 218 -15.46 -28.96 6.65
N GLU A 219 -15.87 -29.01 5.38
CA GLU A 219 -15.87 -30.24 4.57
C GLU A 219 -14.50 -30.53 3.95
N HIS A 220 -13.65 -29.52 3.78
CA HIS A 220 -12.44 -29.62 2.95
C HIS A 220 -11.15 -29.24 3.67
N ALA A 221 -11.24 -28.56 4.80
CA ALA A 221 -10.09 -28.04 5.53
C ALA A 221 -10.03 -28.64 6.93
N GLN A 222 -8.81 -28.78 7.45
CA GLN A 222 -8.62 -29.12 8.86
C GLN A 222 -9.15 -27.98 9.74
N PHE A 223 -9.71 -28.34 10.89
CA PHE A 223 -10.17 -27.34 11.84
C PHE A 223 -8.96 -26.56 12.36
N SER A 224 -9.07 -25.24 12.31
CA SER A 224 -8.09 -24.32 12.87
C SER A 224 -8.80 -23.35 13.78
N LYS A 225 -8.08 -22.83 14.78
CA LYS A 225 -8.60 -21.79 15.67
C LYS A 225 -9.23 -20.65 14.86
N LEU A 226 -8.50 -20.16 13.85
CA LEU A 226 -8.95 -19.06 13.00
C LEU A 226 -10.28 -19.34 12.28
N LEU A 227 -10.48 -20.56 11.79
CA LEU A 227 -11.72 -20.93 11.09
C LEU A 227 -12.92 -20.99 12.06
N LEU A 228 -12.71 -21.61 13.23
CA LEU A 228 -13.77 -21.75 14.24
C LEU A 228 -14.10 -20.41 14.89
N GLU A 229 -13.10 -19.59 15.19
CA GLU A 229 -13.27 -18.21 15.67
C GLU A 229 -14.08 -17.37 14.69
N ALA A 230 -13.78 -17.48 13.38
CA ALA A 230 -14.56 -16.79 12.34
C ALA A 230 -16.02 -17.25 12.30
N LEU A 231 -16.29 -18.55 12.47
CA LEU A 231 -17.65 -19.09 12.55
C LEU A 231 -18.41 -18.58 13.78
N ILE A 232 -17.78 -18.65 14.95
CA ILE A 232 -18.35 -18.21 16.23
C ILE A 232 -18.74 -16.73 16.15
N HIS A 233 -17.82 -15.87 15.71
CA HIS A 233 -18.10 -14.45 15.57
C HIS A 233 -19.16 -14.18 14.50
N LEU A 234 -19.19 -14.91 13.38
CA LEU A 234 -20.23 -14.72 12.36
C LEU A 234 -21.63 -15.01 12.92
N GLU A 235 -21.78 -16.04 13.75
CA GLU A 235 -23.06 -16.43 14.32
C GLU A 235 -23.66 -15.35 15.23
N THR A 236 -22.83 -14.51 15.86
CA THR A 236 -23.30 -13.37 16.66
C THR A 236 -24.10 -12.35 15.85
N PHE A 237 -23.78 -12.20 14.57
CA PHE A 237 -24.43 -11.24 13.69
C PHE A 237 -25.69 -11.80 13.02
N LEU A 238 -25.92 -13.11 13.10
CA LEU A 238 -27.05 -13.77 12.45
C LEU A 238 -28.33 -13.65 13.29
N PRO A 239 -29.50 -13.48 12.65
CA PRO A 239 -30.78 -13.48 13.35
C PRO A 239 -31.07 -14.87 13.93
N GLN A 240 -31.88 -14.92 15.00
CA GLN A 240 -32.28 -16.18 15.63
C GLN A 240 -33.03 -17.11 14.66
N PRO A 241 -32.93 -18.45 14.83
CA PRO A 241 -32.21 -19.18 15.88
C PRO A 241 -30.72 -19.34 15.59
N LYS A 242 -29.89 -19.11 16.62
CA LYS A 242 -28.44 -19.32 16.57
C LYS A 242 -28.12 -20.81 16.74
N GLN A 243 -27.15 -21.33 15.99
CA GLN A 243 -26.76 -22.74 16.03
C GLN A 243 -25.71 -23.03 17.12
N ILE A 244 -25.99 -22.64 18.37
CA ILE A 244 -25.03 -22.73 19.49
C ILE A 244 -24.61 -24.18 19.75
N ASP A 245 -25.57 -25.12 19.84
CA ASP A 245 -25.28 -26.54 20.11
C ASP A 245 -24.38 -27.19 19.03
N TYR A 246 -24.53 -26.74 17.78
CA TYR A 246 -23.70 -27.21 16.69
C TYR A 246 -22.27 -26.67 16.78
N LEU A 247 -22.13 -25.38 17.11
CA LEU A 247 -20.82 -24.76 17.33
C LEU A 247 -20.10 -25.38 18.54
N ASP A 248 -20.82 -25.67 19.63
CA ASP A 248 -20.30 -26.35 20.82
C ASP A 248 -19.70 -27.71 20.44
N SER A 249 -20.45 -28.50 19.65
CA SER A 249 -19.99 -29.79 19.14
C SER A 249 -18.71 -29.69 18.29
N LEU A 250 -18.56 -28.61 17.51
CA LEU A 250 -17.35 -28.38 16.70
C LEU A 250 -16.16 -27.96 17.57
N VAL A 251 -16.38 -27.11 18.56
CA VAL A 251 -15.35 -26.67 19.51
C VAL A 251 -14.86 -27.85 20.35
N ASP A 252 -15.78 -28.67 20.86
CA ASP A 252 -15.44 -29.90 21.59
C ASP A 252 -14.61 -30.85 20.73
N ASN A 253 -14.99 -31.08 19.47
CA ASN A 253 -14.21 -31.89 18.55
C ASN A 253 -12.78 -31.34 18.37
N PHE A 254 -12.65 -30.03 18.18
CA PHE A 254 -11.33 -29.38 18.07
C PHE A 254 -10.49 -29.50 19.34
N ILE A 255 -11.10 -29.38 20.52
CA ILE A 255 -10.40 -29.51 21.81
C ILE A 255 -9.96 -30.96 22.06
N LEU A 256 -10.81 -31.93 21.72
CA LEU A 256 -10.61 -33.36 21.97
C LEU A 256 -9.68 -34.06 20.97
N THR A 257 -9.49 -33.49 19.77
CA THR A 257 -8.58 -34.06 18.76
C THR A 257 -7.14 -34.08 19.30
N SER A 258 -6.69 -35.23 19.81
CA SER A 258 -5.42 -35.43 20.51
C SER A 258 -4.23 -35.55 19.56
N SER A 259 -3.21 -34.72 19.81
CA SER A 259 -1.74 -34.77 19.56
C SER A 259 -1.05 -35.63 18.49
N ASP A 260 -1.71 -36.54 17.78
CA ASP A 260 -1.04 -37.61 17.03
C ASP A 260 -0.85 -37.28 15.53
N SER A 261 -1.24 -36.08 15.10
CA SER A 261 -1.02 -35.60 13.73
C SER A 261 -0.12 -34.36 13.71
N VAL A 262 0.74 -34.27 12.70
CA VAL A 262 1.80 -33.24 12.55
C VAL A 262 1.26 -31.79 12.51
N ASN A 263 -0.06 -31.59 12.35
CA ASN A 263 -0.73 -30.29 12.26
C ASN A 263 -1.74 -30.02 13.40
N THR A 264 -1.66 -30.73 14.53
CA THR A 264 -2.58 -30.50 15.66
C THR A 264 -2.42 -29.11 16.28
N ALA A 265 -3.55 -28.49 16.61
CA ALA A 265 -3.63 -27.25 17.36
C ALA A 265 -2.86 -27.33 18.68
N SER A 266 -2.15 -26.26 19.00
CA SER A 266 -1.43 -26.14 20.27
C SER A 266 -2.39 -26.14 21.47
N ALA A 267 -1.90 -26.50 22.65
CA ALA A 267 -2.68 -26.41 23.88
C ALA A 267 -3.20 -24.96 24.10
N THR A 268 -2.38 -23.97 23.79
CA THR A 268 -2.73 -22.54 23.86
C THR A 268 -3.88 -22.19 22.90
N GLU A 269 -3.83 -22.63 21.65
CA GLU A 269 -4.92 -22.35 20.69
C GLU A 269 -6.26 -22.97 21.11
N ARG A 270 -6.23 -24.16 21.72
CA ARG A 270 -7.42 -24.83 22.24
C ARG A 270 -8.01 -24.09 23.44
N GLU A 271 -7.17 -23.65 24.37
CA GLU A 271 -7.58 -22.83 25.52
C GLU A 271 -8.17 -21.49 25.07
N GLU A 272 -7.48 -20.79 24.17
CA GLU A 272 -7.96 -19.51 23.63
C GLU A 272 -9.30 -19.66 22.92
N LEU A 273 -9.49 -20.71 22.10
CA LEU A 273 -10.77 -20.94 21.42
C LEU A 273 -11.89 -21.27 22.42
N SER A 274 -11.60 -22.05 23.45
CA SER A 274 -12.55 -22.37 24.52
C SER A 274 -13.02 -21.10 25.24
N CYS A 275 -12.10 -20.20 25.59
CA CYS A 275 -12.42 -18.89 26.17
C CYS A 275 -13.31 -18.05 25.25
N ILE A 276 -12.92 -17.91 23.97
CA ILE A 276 -13.70 -17.16 22.97
C ILE A 276 -15.12 -17.71 22.85
N PHE A 277 -15.27 -19.03 22.78
CA PHE A 277 -16.58 -19.66 22.64
C PHE A 277 -17.49 -19.38 23.85
N LEU A 278 -16.96 -19.47 25.07
CA LEU A 278 -17.73 -19.20 26.29
C LEU A 278 -18.16 -17.73 26.39
N GLU A 279 -17.26 -16.79 26.09
CA GLU A 279 -17.57 -15.36 26.09
C GLU A 279 -18.69 -15.04 25.09
N VAL A 280 -18.54 -15.52 23.86
CA VAL A 280 -19.49 -15.22 22.78
C VAL A 280 -20.81 -15.96 22.96
N SER A 281 -20.81 -17.18 23.50
CA SER A 281 -22.04 -17.94 23.76
C SER A 281 -22.95 -17.25 24.76
N LEU A 282 -22.37 -16.63 25.80
CA LEU A 282 -23.13 -15.81 26.75
C LEU A 282 -23.77 -14.60 26.05
N GLU A 283 -23.04 -13.91 25.17
CA GLU A 283 -23.61 -12.81 24.37
C GLU A 283 -24.74 -13.30 23.45
N MET A 284 -24.56 -14.48 22.85
CA MET A 284 -25.54 -15.06 21.94
C MET A 284 -26.85 -15.45 22.63
N LEU A 285 -26.81 -15.88 23.89
CA LEU A 285 -27.98 -16.23 24.70
C LEU A 285 -28.70 -14.99 25.26
N ASN A 286 -28.00 -13.88 25.43
CA ASN A 286 -28.54 -12.62 25.98
C ASN A 286 -29.16 -11.69 24.91
N LEU A 287 -29.06 -12.03 23.62
CA LEU A 287 -29.53 -11.26 22.45
C LEU A 287 -30.52 -12.06 21.59
#